data_AF-A0A6S7HXL9-F1
#
_entry.id   AF-A0A6S7HXL9-F1
#
_cell.length_a   1.000
_cell.length_b   1.000
_cell.length_c   1.000
_cell.angle_alpha   90.00
_cell.angle_beta   90.00
_cell.angle_gamma   90.00
#
_symmetry.space_group_name_H-M   'P 1'
#
loop_
_entity.id
_entity.type
_entity.pdbx_description
1 polymer ?
#
loop_
_entity_poly.entity_id
_entity_poly.type
_entity_poly.pdbx_seq_one_letter_code
_entity_poly.pdbx_strand_id
1 'polypeptide(L)'
;MATAKLRKENQQLREEIEELQGNLKQITADISKKNESLIEQDGRHASQSTESTADKDKSLEYISAQNDDLILFKNNTMKELKHINQQVNIISKKCEAIANAVEQIEDYSYQYNIKITGMPQQNPNESAEETTSMCLKLFTAIGADVSIYDVDIAHRVPARRQSNRSNAIICKFVRRLAKEKVIAARKQTSNVQPEQLHLPSTTDEIRQPSDLPTFNPTPARAAV
;
A
#
# COMPACT_ATOMS: atom_id res chain seq x y z
N MET A 1 -24.84 56.18 83.38
CA MET A 1 -23.67 55.30 83.19
C MET A 1 -23.11 55.27 81.75
N ALA A 2 -23.83 55.71 80.70
CA ALA A 2 -23.38 55.59 79.30
C ALA A 2 -22.23 56.56 78.88
N THR A 3 -22.18 57.78 79.42
CA THR A 3 -21.27 58.85 78.95
C THR A 3 -19.80 58.64 79.34
N ALA A 4 -19.54 58.04 80.51
CA ALA A 4 -18.17 57.74 80.95
C ALA A 4 -17.53 56.58 80.17
N LYS A 5 -18.34 55.57 79.80
CA LYS A 5 -17.89 54.42 78.99
C LYS A 5 -17.48 54.86 77.58
N LEU A 6 -18.32 55.68 76.94
CA LEU A 6 -18.04 56.29 75.64
C LEU A 6 -16.78 57.16 75.63
N ARG A 7 -16.50 57.91 76.70
CA ARG A 7 -15.26 58.70 76.81
C ARG A 7 -14.02 57.81 76.89
N LYS A 8 -14.08 56.73 77.66
CA LYS A 8 -12.96 55.78 77.79
C LYS A 8 -12.67 55.07 76.48
N GLU A 9 -13.70 54.64 75.77
CA GLU A 9 -13.59 53.99 74.46
C GLU A 9 -13.02 54.94 73.40
N ASN A 10 -13.45 56.21 73.38
CA ASN A 10 -12.86 57.22 72.49
C ASN A 10 -11.40 57.55 72.83
N GLN A 11 -11.01 57.48 74.10
CA GLN A 11 -9.62 57.65 74.51
C GLN A 11 -8.76 56.49 73.98
N GLN A 12 -9.24 55.25 74.13
CA GLN A 12 -8.54 54.06 73.64
C GLN A 12 -8.41 54.06 72.11
N LEU A 13 -9.46 54.44 71.38
CA LEU A 13 -9.40 54.56 69.92
C LEU A 13 -8.40 55.62 69.47
N ARG A 14 -8.21 56.71 70.23
CA ARG A 14 -7.20 57.73 69.91
C ARG A 14 -5.78 57.21 70.11
N GLU A 15 -5.56 56.47 71.18
CA GLU A 15 -4.26 55.84 71.46
C GLU A 15 -3.92 54.79 70.39
N GLU A 16 -4.89 53.97 69.97
CA GLU A 16 -4.71 52.96 68.91
C GLU A 16 -4.45 53.59 67.54
N ILE A 17 -5.13 54.70 67.21
CA ILE A 17 -4.87 55.46 65.98
C ILE A 17 -3.45 56.04 65.99
N GLU A 18 -2.98 56.57 67.12
CA GLU A 18 -1.64 57.14 67.23
C GLU A 18 -0.56 56.06 67.08
N GLU A 19 -0.78 54.87 67.66
CA GLU A 19 0.10 53.71 67.50
C GLU A 19 0.15 53.22 66.04
N LEU A 20 -1.01 53.06 65.40
CA LEU A 20 -1.08 52.63 63.99
C LEU A 20 -0.42 53.65 63.06
N GLN A 21 -0.56 54.95 63.33
CA GLN A 21 0.14 56.00 62.59
C GLN A 21 1.65 55.93 62.78
N GLY A 22 2.13 55.58 63.97
CA GLY A 22 3.55 55.31 64.23
C GLY A 22 4.07 54.13 63.41
N ASN A 23 3.34 53.01 63.43
CA ASN A 23 3.70 51.80 62.71
C ASN A 23 3.73 52.01 61.19
N LEU A 24 2.77 52.75 60.63
CA LEU A 24 2.76 53.09 59.21
C LEU A 24 3.95 53.96 58.79
N LYS A 25 4.34 54.93 59.62
CA LYS A 25 5.53 55.76 59.38
C LYS A 25 6.80 54.91 59.38
N GLN A 26 6.90 53.94 60.30
CA GLN A 26 8.04 53.04 60.37
C GLN A 26 8.12 52.13 59.14
N ILE A 27 7.01 51.51 58.74
CA ILE A 27 6.95 50.67 57.52
C ILE A 27 7.31 51.48 56.28
N THR A 28 6.85 52.72 56.18
CA THR A 28 7.18 53.60 55.04
C THR A 28 8.68 53.92 55.01
N ALA A 29 9.30 54.16 56.17
CA ALA A 29 10.73 54.37 56.28
C ALA A 29 11.54 53.11 55.91
N ASP A 30 11.07 51.93 56.33
CA ASP A 30 11.74 50.66 56.04
C ASP A 30 11.61 50.26 54.56
N ILE A 31 10.46 50.51 53.93
CA ILE A 31 10.28 50.34 52.47
C ILE A 31 11.19 51.30 51.71
N SER A 32 11.31 52.56 52.16
CA SER A 32 12.18 53.55 51.52
C SER A 32 13.65 53.14 51.61
N LYS A 33 14.12 52.73 52.79
CA LYS A 33 15.48 52.19 52.98
C LYS A 33 15.74 50.93 52.16
N LYS A 34 14.76 50.04 52.05
CA LYS A 34 14.88 48.82 51.25
C LYS A 34 14.94 49.13 49.76
N ASN A 35 14.17 50.11 49.28
CA ASN A 35 14.25 50.58 47.90
C ASN A 35 15.59 51.27 47.61
N GLU A 36 16.09 52.11 48.51
CA GLU A 36 17.44 52.71 48.38
C GLU A 36 18.53 51.62 48.35
N SER A 37 18.44 50.61 49.22
CA SER A 37 19.34 49.44 49.21
C SER A 37 19.27 48.62 47.92
N LEU A 38 18.09 48.48 47.30
CA LEU A 38 17.93 47.77 46.03
C LEU A 38 18.53 48.57 44.87
N ILE A 39 18.37 49.90 44.88
CA ILE A 39 18.96 50.80 43.88
C ILE A 39 20.50 50.83 44.01
N GLU A 40 21.03 50.83 45.23
CA GLU A 40 22.49 50.75 45.47
C GLU A 40 23.08 49.37 45.12
N GLN A 41 22.32 48.28 45.29
CA GLN A 41 22.72 46.95 44.82
C GLN A 41 22.74 46.85 43.30
N ASP A 42 21.77 47.43 42.60
CA ASP A 42 21.74 47.50 41.13
C ASP A 42 22.90 48.37 40.59
N GLY A 43 23.20 49.48 41.27
CA GLY A 43 24.30 50.38 40.91
C GLY A 43 25.71 49.80 41.15
N ARG A 44 25.89 48.90 42.13
CA ARG A 44 27.19 48.23 42.40
C ARG A 44 27.36 46.92 41.63
N HIS A 45 26.28 46.21 41.28
CA HIS A 45 26.36 45.02 40.43
C HIS A 45 26.64 45.34 38.95
N ALA A 46 26.41 46.57 38.50
CA ALA A 46 26.78 47.01 37.15
C ALA A 46 28.30 46.91 36.85
N SER A 47 29.16 46.85 37.88
CA SER A 47 30.63 46.79 37.71
C SER A 47 31.23 45.38 37.88
N GLN A 48 30.43 44.38 38.27
CA GLN A 48 30.89 42.98 38.44
C GLN A 48 30.03 41.94 37.69
N SER A 49 28.89 42.35 37.12
CA SER A 49 27.94 41.46 36.43
C SER A 49 27.96 41.58 34.90
N THR A 50 28.81 42.42 34.31
CA THR A 50 28.87 42.61 32.85
C THR A 50 29.42 41.40 32.11
N GLU A 51 30.28 40.59 32.75
CA GLU A 51 30.75 39.32 32.16
C GLU A 51 29.66 38.24 32.18
N SER A 52 28.74 38.24 33.15
CA SER A 52 27.76 37.14 33.30
C SER A 52 26.48 37.32 32.48
N THR A 53 26.05 38.55 32.16
CA THR A 53 24.88 38.79 31.31
C THR A 53 25.24 38.69 29.84
N ALA A 54 26.34 39.31 29.40
CA ALA A 54 26.79 39.28 28.02
C ALA A 54 27.13 37.87 27.53
N ASP A 55 27.73 37.02 28.37
CA ASP A 55 28.03 35.62 27.99
C ASP A 55 26.79 34.73 27.99
N LYS A 56 25.79 35.03 28.83
CA LYS A 56 24.46 34.39 28.75
C LYS A 56 23.72 34.81 27.48
N ASP A 57 23.78 36.08 27.12
CA ASP A 57 23.14 36.60 25.89
C ASP A 57 23.79 35.99 24.65
N LYS A 58 25.12 35.87 24.59
CA LYS A 58 25.82 35.14 23.51
C LYS A 58 25.45 33.66 23.46
N SER A 59 25.29 33.00 24.60
CA SER A 59 24.87 31.60 24.67
C SER A 59 23.42 31.42 24.18
N LEU A 60 22.53 32.34 24.55
CA LEU A 60 21.15 32.37 24.06
C LEU A 60 21.10 32.62 22.55
N GLU A 61 21.88 33.56 22.04
CA GLU A 61 21.98 33.85 20.60
C GLU A 61 22.53 32.64 19.82
N TYR A 62 23.57 31.97 20.35
CA TYR A 62 24.10 30.74 19.78
C TYR A 62 23.04 29.62 19.72
N ILE A 63 22.31 29.40 20.82
CA ILE A 63 21.24 28.39 20.86
C ILE A 63 20.09 28.77 19.90
N SER A 64 19.76 30.06 19.80
CA SER A 64 18.75 30.56 18.86
C SER A 64 19.15 30.27 17.42
N ALA A 65 20.39 30.58 17.03
CA ALA A 65 20.91 30.32 15.69
C ALA A 65 20.87 28.82 15.35
N GLN A 66 21.27 27.95 16.29
CA GLN A 66 21.18 26.50 16.12
C GLN A 66 19.73 26.02 15.95
N ASN A 67 18.78 26.64 16.67
CA ASN A 67 17.36 26.36 16.50
C ASN A 67 16.85 26.78 15.12
N ASP A 68 17.26 27.95 14.63
CA ASP A 68 16.89 28.44 13.30
C ASP A 68 17.43 27.51 12.19
N ASP A 69 18.69 27.07 12.32
CA ASP A 69 19.30 26.09 11.42
C ASP A 69 18.54 24.75 11.44
N LEU A 70 18.15 24.29 12.64
CA LEU A 70 17.38 23.06 12.78
C LEU A 70 15.98 23.18 12.17
N ILE A 71 15.32 24.34 12.32
CA ILE A 71 14.03 24.63 11.69
C ILE A 71 14.18 24.64 10.17
N LEU A 72 15.24 25.26 9.64
CA LEU A 72 15.52 25.29 8.21
C LEU A 72 15.76 23.86 7.67
N PHE A 73 16.59 23.07 8.35
CA PHE A 73 16.84 21.68 8.00
C PHE A 73 15.56 20.84 8.02
N LYS A 74 14.77 20.94 9.09
CA LYS A 74 13.48 20.25 9.20
C LYS A 74 12.56 20.60 8.03
N ASN A 75 12.47 21.89 7.70
CA ASN A 75 11.62 22.36 6.60
C ASN A 75 12.08 21.82 5.24
N ASN A 76 13.39 21.77 5.00
CA ASN A 76 13.95 21.23 3.76
C ASN A 76 13.72 19.71 3.68
N THR A 77 14.01 18.97 4.74
CA THR A 77 13.76 17.52 4.82
C THR A 77 12.27 17.19 4.62
N MET A 78 11.36 17.98 5.20
CA MET A 78 9.92 17.80 4.98
C MET A 78 9.52 18.04 3.52
N LYS A 79 10.12 19.02 2.85
CA LYS A 79 9.87 19.28 1.41
C LYS A 79 10.34 18.10 0.57
N GLU A 80 11.54 17.58 0.82
CA GLU A 80 12.08 16.42 0.09
C GLU A 80 11.25 15.16 0.35
N LEU A 81 10.86 14.90 1.60
CA LEU A 81 10.03 13.75 1.96
C LEU A 81 8.66 13.82 1.26
N LYS A 82 8.08 15.02 1.20
CA LYS A 82 6.84 15.26 0.45
C LYS A 82 7.04 15.01 -1.05
N HIS A 83 8.14 15.49 -1.62
CA HIS A 83 8.46 15.27 -3.03
C HIS A 83 8.63 13.78 -3.34
N ILE A 84 9.40 13.05 -2.53
CA ILE A 84 9.60 11.60 -2.68
C ILE A 84 8.26 10.85 -2.59
N ASN A 85 7.42 11.18 -1.61
CA ASN A 85 6.10 10.56 -1.48
C ASN A 85 5.22 10.78 -2.72
N GLN A 86 5.26 11.99 -3.30
CA GLN A 86 4.54 12.29 -4.54
C GLN A 86 5.08 11.45 -5.71
N GLN A 87 6.39 11.35 -5.84
CA GLN A 87 7.04 10.54 -6.89
C GLN A 87 6.70 9.06 -6.75
N VAL A 88 6.72 8.52 -5.53
CA VAL A 88 6.32 7.13 -5.25
C VAL A 88 4.87 6.90 -5.65
N ASN A 89 3.96 7.82 -5.31
CA ASN A 89 2.55 7.72 -5.69
C ASN A 89 2.36 7.71 -7.22
N ILE A 90 3.08 8.57 -7.94
CA ILE A 90 3.06 8.64 -9.40
C ILE A 90 3.58 7.33 -10.00
N ILE A 91 4.70 6.80 -9.49
CA ILE A 91 5.28 5.54 -9.97
C ILE A 91 4.30 4.39 -9.71
N SER A 92 3.72 4.30 -8.51
CA SER A 92 2.71 3.28 -8.18
C SER A 92 1.56 3.26 -9.19
N LYS A 93 0.99 4.45 -9.47
CA LYS A 93 -0.09 4.58 -10.46
C LYS A 93 0.34 4.19 -11.87
N LYS A 94 1.58 4.50 -12.27
CA LYS A 94 2.12 4.07 -13.57
C LYS A 94 2.31 2.55 -13.62
N CYS A 95 2.79 1.93 -12.55
CA CYS A 95 2.92 0.48 -12.46
C CYS A 95 1.55 -0.22 -12.56
N GLU A 96 0.53 0.29 -11.87
CA GLU A 96 -0.85 -0.20 -11.98
C GLU A 96 -1.38 -0.07 -13.41
N ALA A 97 -1.16 1.08 -14.05
CA ALA A 97 -1.56 1.30 -15.43
C ALA A 97 -0.87 0.34 -16.41
N ILE A 98 0.43 0.08 -16.21
CA ILE A 98 1.19 -0.88 -17.01
C ILE A 98 0.67 -2.30 -16.78
N ALA A 99 0.43 -2.71 -15.52
CA ALA A 99 -0.10 -4.02 -15.20
C ALA A 99 -1.46 -4.26 -15.90
N ASN A 100 -2.35 -3.27 -15.85
CA ASN A 100 -3.64 -3.33 -16.54
C ASN A 100 -3.48 -3.38 -18.07
N ALA A 101 -2.53 -2.61 -18.62
CA ALA A 101 -2.27 -2.63 -20.07
C ALA A 101 -1.72 -4.00 -20.52
N VAL A 102 -0.85 -4.63 -19.72
CA VAL A 102 -0.34 -5.98 -19.99
C VAL A 102 -1.47 -6.99 -19.95
N GLU A 103 -2.33 -6.96 -18.93
CA GLU A 103 -3.49 -7.85 -18.83
C GLU A 103 -4.41 -7.71 -20.04
N GLN A 104 -4.68 -6.48 -20.51
CA GLN A 104 -5.48 -6.24 -21.71
C GLN A 104 -4.84 -6.79 -22.99
N ILE A 105 -3.52 -6.63 -23.15
CA ILE A 105 -2.76 -7.17 -24.29
C ILE A 105 -2.80 -8.70 -24.29
N GLU A 106 -2.59 -9.30 -23.13
CA GLU A 106 -2.63 -10.74 -22.94
C GLU A 106 -4.04 -11.30 -23.21
N ASP A 107 -5.07 -10.67 -22.63
CA ASP A 107 -6.47 -11.04 -22.87
C ASP A 107 -6.80 -10.98 -24.35
N TYR A 108 -6.36 -9.92 -25.06
CA TYR A 108 -6.53 -9.81 -26.50
C TYR A 108 -5.82 -10.94 -27.27
N SER A 109 -4.59 -11.29 -26.87
CA SER A 109 -3.83 -12.40 -27.45
C SER A 109 -4.53 -13.75 -27.23
N TYR A 110 -5.07 -13.99 -26.02
CA TYR A 110 -5.78 -15.23 -25.67
C TYR A 110 -7.16 -15.35 -26.30
N GLN A 111 -7.70 -14.30 -26.94
CA GLN A 111 -8.99 -14.37 -27.63
C GLN A 111 -9.02 -15.44 -28.72
N TYR A 112 -7.87 -15.81 -29.27
CA TYR A 112 -7.73 -16.83 -30.31
C TYR A 112 -7.36 -18.22 -29.76
N ASN A 113 -7.17 -18.35 -28.44
CA ASN A 113 -6.69 -19.59 -27.83
C ASN A 113 -7.85 -20.37 -27.20
N ILE A 114 -7.76 -21.68 -27.22
CA ILE A 114 -8.56 -22.58 -26.39
C ILE A 114 -7.64 -23.52 -25.61
N LYS A 115 -8.06 -23.87 -24.40
CA LYS A 115 -7.40 -24.87 -23.58
C LYS A 115 -8.18 -26.18 -23.64
N ILE A 116 -7.49 -27.25 -24.02
CA ILE A 116 -8.02 -28.62 -24.11
C ILE A 116 -7.34 -29.45 -23.02
N THR A 117 -8.10 -29.88 -22.03
CA THR A 117 -7.65 -30.81 -20.98
C THR A 117 -8.12 -32.23 -21.27
N GLY A 118 -7.50 -33.26 -20.68
CA GLY A 118 -7.95 -34.66 -20.81
C GLY A 118 -7.57 -35.36 -22.11
N MET A 119 -6.85 -34.69 -23.03
CA MET A 119 -6.33 -35.35 -24.23
C MET A 119 -5.17 -36.28 -23.87
N PRO A 120 -5.20 -37.57 -24.26
CA PRO A 120 -4.12 -38.52 -23.97
C PRO A 120 -2.80 -38.02 -24.56
N GLN A 121 -1.70 -38.38 -23.90
CA GLN A 121 -0.37 -38.09 -24.39
C GLN A 121 0.28 -39.43 -24.77
N GLN A 122 0.58 -39.62 -26.05
CA GLN A 122 1.19 -40.87 -26.54
C GLN A 122 2.71 -40.82 -26.45
N ASN A 123 3.29 -39.64 -26.70
CA ASN A 123 4.73 -39.40 -26.64
C ASN A 123 5.05 -38.27 -25.64
N PRO A 124 6.15 -38.35 -24.88
CA PRO A 124 6.55 -37.27 -23.99
C PRO A 124 6.91 -35.99 -24.77
N ASN A 125 7.42 -36.15 -26.00
CA ASN A 125 7.85 -35.07 -26.89
C ASN A 125 6.96 -35.03 -28.15
N GLU A 126 5.67 -34.76 -27.97
CA GLU A 126 4.76 -34.51 -29.09
C GLU A 126 5.16 -33.22 -29.83
N SER A 127 5.31 -33.33 -31.14
CA SER A 127 5.50 -32.17 -32.02
C SER A 127 4.22 -31.33 -32.14
N ALA A 128 4.38 -30.08 -32.59
CA ALA A 128 3.23 -29.20 -32.84
C ALA A 128 2.29 -29.77 -33.93
N GLU A 129 2.83 -30.48 -34.92
CA GLU A 129 2.05 -31.11 -36.00
C GLU A 129 1.20 -32.27 -35.47
N GLU A 130 1.78 -33.17 -34.67
CA GLU A 130 1.05 -34.27 -34.02
C GLU A 130 -0.06 -33.73 -33.11
N THR A 131 0.27 -32.70 -32.31
CA THR A 131 -0.69 -32.06 -31.40
C THR A 131 -1.83 -31.40 -32.16
N THR A 132 -1.53 -30.76 -33.30
CA THR A 132 -2.53 -30.15 -34.19
C THR A 132 -3.43 -31.21 -34.81
N SER A 133 -2.87 -32.31 -35.31
CA SER A 133 -3.61 -33.43 -35.86
C SER A 133 -4.59 -34.04 -34.84
N MET A 134 -4.16 -34.20 -33.59
CA MET A 134 -5.04 -34.63 -32.50
C MET A 134 -6.19 -33.66 -32.24
N CYS A 135 -5.93 -32.35 -32.26
CA CYS A 135 -6.97 -31.33 -32.10
C CYS A 135 -7.99 -31.38 -33.25
N LEU A 136 -7.54 -31.52 -34.50
CA LEU A 136 -8.40 -31.60 -35.67
C LEU A 136 -9.30 -32.84 -35.62
N LYS A 137 -8.78 -34.01 -35.22
CA LYS A 137 -9.59 -35.23 -35.02
C LYS A 137 -10.68 -35.00 -33.98
N LEU A 138 -10.34 -34.35 -32.86
CA LEU A 138 -11.30 -34.00 -31.82
C LEU A 138 -12.38 -33.03 -32.35
N PHE A 139 -11.99 -32.01 -33.11
CA PHE A 139 -12.92 -31.03 -33.68
C PHE A 139 -13.90 -31.68 -34.66
N THR A 140 -13.40 -32.56 -35.53
CA THR A 140 -14.24 -33.36 -36.43
C THR A 140 -15.21 -34.25 -35.64
N ALA A 141 -14.74 -34.90 -34.56
CA ALA A 141 -15.58 -35.77 -33.74
C ALA A 141 -16.71 -35.04 -33.00
N ILE A 142 -16.50 -33.78 -32.60
CA ILE A 142 -17.56 -32.94 -31.98
C ILE A 142 -18.44 -32.22 -33.03
N GLY A 143 -18.18 -32.42 -34.32
CA GLY A 143 -18.93 -31.79 -35.42
C GLY A 143 -18.57 -30.33 -35.68
N ALA A 144 -17.38 -29.88 -35.26
CA ALA A 144 -16.87 -28.56 -35.58
C ALA A 144 -16.09 -28.58 -36.91
N ASP A 145 -16.62 -27.88 -37.91
CA ASP A 145 -15.98 -27.71 -39.21
C ASP A 145 -14.81 -26.71 -39.12
N VAL A 146 -13.61 -27.28 -38.93
CA VAL A 146 -12.33 -26.58 -38.77
C VAL A 146 -11.26 -27.30 -39.60
N SER A 147 -10.53 -26.54 -40.40
CA SER A 147 -9.42 -27.05 -41.21
C SER A 147 -8.07 -26.82 -40.53
N ILE A 148 -7.01 -27.45 -41.04
CA ILE A 148 -5.64 -27.18 -40.58
C ILE A 148 -5.23 -25.72 -40.76
N TYR A 149 -5.74 -25.02 -41.78
CA TYR A 149 -5.46 -23.60 -42.04
C TYR A 149 -6.13 -22.64 -41.05
N ASP A 150 -7.07 -23.14 -40.25
CA ASP A 150 -7.70 -22.37 -39.19
C ASP A 150 -6.89 -22.39 -37.90
N VAL A 151 -5.91 -23.29 -37.78
CA VAL A 151 -5.03 -23.46 -36.63
C VAL A 151 -3.69 -22.78 -36.93
N ASP A 152 -3.26 -21.91 -36.03
CA ASP A 152 -1.94 -21.28 -36.06
C ASP A 152 -0.90 -22.25 -35.45
N ILE A 153 -1.15 -22.68 -34.20
CA ILE A 153 -0.29 -23.65 -33.51
C ILE A 153 -1.08 -24.38 -32.42
N ALA A 154 -0.77 -25.65 -32.20
CA ALA A 154 -1.18 -26.41 -31.03
C ALA A 154 0.03 -27.01 -30.32
N HIS A 155 0.10 -26.86 -29.00
CA HIS A 155 1.19 -27.43 -28.20
C HIS A 155 0.75 -27.74 -26.77
N ARG A 156 1.46 -28.66 -26.11
CA ARG A 156 1.27 -29.00 -24.70
C ARG A 156 1.87 -27.92 -23.81
N VAL A 157 1.15 -27.55 -22.75
CA VAL A 157 1.65 -26.65 -21.70
C VAL A 157 2.01 -27.46 -20.46
N PRO A 158 3.26 -27.40 -19.98
CA PRO A 158 3.68 -28.07 -18.76
C PRO A 158 2.80 -27.69 -17.56
N ALA A 159 2.34 -28.68 -16.81
CA ALA A 159 1.66 -28.41 -15.55
C ALA A 159 2.66 -27.89 -14.50
N ARG A 160 2.27 -26.83 -13.77
CA ARG A 160 3.07 -26.27 -12.66
C ARG A 160 3.32 -27.29 -11.53
N ARG A 161 2.45 -28.30 -11.41
CA ARG A 161 2.63 -29.43 -10.49
C ARG A 161 2.59 -30.72 -11.31
N GLN A 162 3.52 -31.62 -11.05
CA GLN A 162 3.47 -32.96 -11.62
C GLN A 162 2.17 -33.64 -11.19
N SER A 163 1.42 -34.10 -12.18
CA SER A 163 0.19 -34.84 -12.03
C SER A 163 0.26 -36.06 -12.93
N ASN A 164 -0.44 -37.13 -12.56
CA ASN A 164 -0.60 -38.30 -13.43
C ASN A 164 -1.47 -38.00 -14.66
N ARG A 165 -1.98 -36.77 -14.79
CA ARG A 165 -2.77 -36.33 -15.95
C ARG A 165 -1.86 -35.79 -17.04
N SER A 166 -2.25 -36.03 -18.29
CA SER A 166 -1.60 -35.44 -19.45
C SER A 166 -1.65 -33.91 -19.42
N ASN A 167 -0.59 -33.29 -19.93
CA ASN A 167 -0.51 -31.84 -20.03
C ASN A 167 -1.62 -31.29 -20.94
N ALA A 168 -2.17 -30.13 -20.58
CA ALA A 168 -3.20 -29.49 -21.38
C ALA A 168 -2.62 -29.04 -22.74
N ILE A 169 -3.42 -29.09 -23.80
CA ILE A 169 -3.07 -28.50 -25.09
C ILE A 169 -3.62 -27.08 -25.13
N ILE A 170 -2.78 -26.13 -25.53
CA ILE A 170 -3.25 -24.82 -26.00
C ILE A 170 -3.26 -24.87 -27.53
N CYS A 171 -4.45 -24.64 -28.09
CA CYS A 171 -4.65 -24.54 -29.53
C CYS A 171 -5.02 -23.09 -29.87
N LYS A 172 -4.20 -22.45 -30.70
CA LYS A 172 -4.38 -21.09 -31.19
C LYS A 172 -4.92 -21.13 -32.60
N PHE A 173 -5.96 -20.34 -32.86
CA PHE A 173 -6.59 -20.22 -34.17
C PHE A 173 -6.10 -18.97 -34.90
N VAL A 174 -6.02 -19.06 -36.23
CA VAL A 174 -5.80 -17.89 -37.10
C VAL A 174 -7.02 -16.97 -37.08
N ARG A 175 -8.22 -17.55 -36.99
CA ARG A 175 -9.50 -16.83 -37.07
C ARG A 175 -10.37 -17.10 -35.85
N ARG A 176 -10.92 -16.03 -35.26
CA ARG A 176 -11.83 -16.11 -34.11
C ARG A 176 -13.09 -16.91 -34.42
N LEU A 177 -13.61 -16.80 -35.64
CA LEU A 177 -14.80 -17.56 -36.09
C LEU A 177 -14.58 -19.07 -36.02
N ALA A 178 -13.39 -19.57 -36.35
CA ALA A 178 -13.08 -21.00 -36.28
C ALA A 178 -13.06 -21.49 -34.82
N LYS A 179 -12.46 -20.71 -33.91
CA LYS A 179 -12.54 -20.96 -32.46
C LYS A 179 -13.99 -21.01 -31.99
N GLU A 180 -14.81 -20.04 -32.40
CA GLU A 180 -16.21 -19.94 -31.95
C GLU A 180 -17.04 -21.16 -32.40
N LYS A 181 -16.80 -21.71 -33.60
CA LYS A 181 -17.39 -22.99 -34.03
C LYS A 181 -17.06 -24.13 -33.05
N VAL A 182 -15.80 -24.27 -32.65
CA VAL A 182 -15.34 -25.31 -31.70
C VAL A 182 -15.99 -25.11 -30.32
N ILE A 183 -16.01 -23.87 -29.83
CA ILE A 183 -16.61 -23.55 -28.52
C ILE A 183 -18.13 -23.79 -28.53
N ALA A 184 -18.82 -23.48 -29.62
CA ALA A 184 -20.25 -23.77 -29.77
C ALA A 184 -20.53 -25.28 -29.76
N ALA A 185 -19.67 -26.07 -30.40
CA ALA A 185 -19.75 -27.53 -30.44
C ALA A 185 -19.29 -28.22 -29.15
N ARG A 186 -18.68 -27.51 -28.19
CA ARG A 186 -18.10 -28.05 -26.94
C ARG A 186 -19.00 -29.05 -26.22
N LYS A 187 -20.32 -28.80 -26.18
CA LYS A 187 -21.26 -29.68 -25.45
C LYS A 187 -21.28 -31.11 -26.00
N GLN A 188 -20.86 -31.31 -27.25
CA GLN A 188 -20.78 -32.63 -27.88
C GLN A 188 -19.56 -33.44 -27.45
N THR A 189 -18.64 -32.85 -26.69
CA THR A 189 -17.41 -33.54 -26.25
C THR A 189 -17.69 -34.73 -25.34
N SER A 190 -18.80 -34.73 -24.61
CA SER A 190 -19.25 -35.89 -23.81
C SER A 190 -19.65 -37.09 -24.66
N ASN A 191 -19.93 -36.88 -25.95
CA ASN A 191 -20.41 -37.90 -26.88
C ASN A 191 -19.29 -38.50 -27.73
N VAL A 192 -18.06 -37.98 -27.60
CA VAL A 192 -16.89 -38.46 -28.34
C VAL A 192 -16.43 -39.78 -27.74
N GLN A 193 -16.42 -40.83 -28.57
CA GLN A 193 -15.95 -42.14 -28.16
C GLN A 193 -14.42 -42.22 -28.25
N PRO A 194 -13.74 -42.88 -27.30
CA PRO A 194 -12.28 -42.98 -27.28
C PRO A 194 -11.69 -43.60 -28.56
N GLU A 195 -12.42 -44.51 -29.22
CA GLU A 195 -12.02 -45.14 -30.48
C GLU A 195 -11.84 -44.12 -31.61
N GLN A 196 -12.65 -43.05 -31.62
CA GLN A 196 -12.59 -41.98 -32.63
C GLN A 196 -11.32 -41.13 -32.51
N LEU A 197 -10.62 -41.21 -31.38
CA LEU A 197 -9.37 -40.52 -31.11
C LEU A 197 -8.17 -41.48 -31.13
N HIS A 198 -8.35 -42.73 -31.57
CA HIS A 198 -7.34 -43.80 -31.51
C HIS A 198 -6.72 -43.99 -30.11
N LEU A 199 -7.52 -43.82 -29.07
CA LEU A 199 -7.16 -44.28 -27.73
C LEU A 199 -7.32 -45.81 -27.66
N PRO A 200 -6.44 -46.55 -26.96
CA PRO A 200 -6.69 -47.95 -26.67
C PRO A 200 -8.01 -48.06 -25.88
N SER A 201 -8.91 -48.93 -26.33
CA SER A 201 -10.13 -49.29 -25.60
C SER A 201 -9.71 -50.07 -24.35
N THR A 202 -9.40 -49.36 -23.26
CA THR A 202 -9.09 -50.04 -22.00
C THR A 202 -10.40 -50.45 -21.35
N THR A 203 -10.70 -51.74 -21.49
CA THR A 203 -11.62 -52.49 -20.65
C THR A 203 -11.32 -52.20 -19.18
N ASP A 204 -12.38 -51.97 -18.40
CA ASP A 204 -12.42 -51.95 -16.94
C ASP A 204 -11.53 -50.93 -16.20
N GLU A 205 -11.89 -49.65 -16.25
CA GLU A 205 -11.74 -48.76 -15.09
C GLU A 205 -12.80 -47.64 -15.17
N ILE A 206 -13.51 -47.43 -14.05
CA ILE A 206 -14.67 -46.54 -13.93
C ILE A 206 -14.25 -45.11 -14.31
N ARG A 207 -14.71 -44.62 -15.48
CA ARG A 207 -14.56 -43.21 -15.90
C ARG A 207 -15.18 -42.31 -14.84
N GLN A 208 -14.38 -41.46 -14.20
CA GLN A 208 -14.94 -40.32 -13.48
C GLN A 208 -15.32 -39.23 -14.50
N PRO A 209 -16.37 -38.42 -14.24
CA PRO A 209 -16.80 -37.34 -15.14
C PRO A 209 -15.73 -36.29 -15.49
N SER A 210 -14.58 -36.33 -14.81
CA SER A 210 -13.43 -35.43 -15.00
C SER A 210 -12.52 -35.76 -16.17
N ASP A 211 -12.70 -36.92 -16.81
CA ASP A 211 -11.74 -37.45 -17.80
C ASP A 211 -12.15 -37.16 -19.25
N LEU A 212 -13.26 -36.43 -19.43
CA LEU A 212 -13.71 -35.94 -20.74
C LEU A 212 -12.93 -34.68 -21.15
N PRO A 213 -12.61 -34.53 -22.45
CA PRO A 213 -11.99 -33.31 -22.92
C PRO A 213 -12.89 -32.11 -22.61
N THR A 214 -12.30 -31.12 -21.96
CA THR A 214 -13.03 -29.94 -21.49
C THR A 214 -12.39 -28.71 -22.10
N PHE A 215 -13.20 -27.93 -22.80
CA PHE A 215 -12.77 -26.68 -23.42
C PHE A 215 -13.03 -25.53 -22.46
N ASN A 216 -11.96 -25.04 -21.86
CA ASN A 216 -11.99 -23.86 -21.00
C ASN A 216 -11.41 -22.66 -21.76
N PRO A 217 -12.04 -21.48 -21.67
CA PRO A 217 -11.34 -20.25 -22.05
C PRO A 217 -10.07 -20.16 -21.20
N THR A 218 -8.95 -19.81 -21.83
CA THR A 218 -7.68 -19.67 -21.12
C THR A 218 -7.85 -18.59 -20.06
N PRO A 219 -7.68 -18.89 -18.76
CA PRO A 219 -7.64 -17.82 -17.77
C PRO A 219 -6.37 -17.00 -18.01
N ALA A 220 -6.45 -15.68 -17.83
CA ALA A 220 -5.35 -14.71 -17.96
C ALA A 220 -4.08 -15.08 -17.15
N ARG A 221 -4.18 -16.06 -16.24
CA ARG A 221 -3.20 -16.31 -15.18
C ARG A 221 -2.49 -17.66 -15.27
N ALA A 222 -2.20 -18.14 -16.48
CA ALA A 222 -1.45 -19.38 -16.69
C ALA A 222 -0.19 -19.17 -17.54
N ALA A 223 0.62 -18.14 -17.23
CA ALA A 223 1.98 -18.00 -17.75
C ALA A 223 2.83 -17.07 -16.88
N VAL A 224 3.15 -17.48 -15.64
CA VAL A 224 4.43 -17.21 -14.94
C VAL A 224 4.67 -18.36 -13.97
#